data_AF-X1BZA3-F1
#
_entry.id   AF-X1BZA3-F1
#
_cell.length_a   1.000
_cell.length_b   1.000
_cell.length_c   1.000
_cell.angle_alpha   90.00
_cell.angle_beta   90.00
_cell.angle_gamma   90.00
#
_symmetry.space_group_name_H-M   'P 1'
#
loop_
_entity.id
_entity.type
_entity.pdbx_description
1 polymer ?
#
loop_
_entity_poly.entity_id
_entity_poly.type
_entity_poly.pdbx_seq_one_letter_code
_entity_poly.pdbx_strand_id
1 'polypeptide(L)'
;MTPFSFKKIKFFHSKETPVRKAKNHSSPIENKEALSFWEKLTNNPFFYLIIFSATIAYLISYLPSKSLPQLLVGDIASADITAPSDLTIIDEDTIKKRQQEAAETVVPVYTLDQNVFLKTEDKIRDFFKAGREFAQEETTAKRIDEFTRTVSETYGVKIPPKDLRFLTQLKFPANMEENLINLIGKISSKGILLTKDLFLHDERNKGLVIFINIEKEIPYQVSGIQDV
;
A
#
# COMPACT_ATOMS: atom_id res chain seq x y z
N MET A 1 67.55 13.27 12.79
CA MET A 1 68.59 14.00 13.54
C MET A 1 67.98 15.30 14.06
N THR A 2 68.38 15.66 15.28
CA THR A 2 67.99 16.73 16.23
C THR A 2 67.69 18.14 15.65
N PRO A 3 67.37 19.15 16.48
CA PRO A 3 66.24 19.32 17.42
C PRO A 3 65.56 20.71 17.22
N PHE A 4 64.41 20.99 17.84
CA PHE A 4 63.97 22.39 18.04
C PHE A 4 63.68 22.68 19.52
N SER A 5 64.47 23.62 20.03
CA SER A 5 64.46 24.19 21.37
C SER A 5 63.86 25.58 21.29
N PHE A 6 62.86 25.89 22.12
CA PHE A 6 62.44 27.26 22.37
C PHE A 6 62.74 27.66 23.81
N LYS A 7 63.85 28.40 23.90
CA LYS A 7 64.21 29.31 24.98
C LYS A 7 63.05 30.24 25.35
N LYS A 8 62.92 30.46 26.65
CA LYS A 8 62.62 31.73 27.34
C LYS A 8 61.46 32.57 26.81
N ILE A 9 60.36 32.55 27.55
CA ILE A 9 59.60 33.77 27.79
C ILE A 9 59.31 33.86 29.29
N LYS A 10 59.95 34.83 29.97
CA LYS A 10 59.69 35.24 31.35
C LYS A 10 58.76 36.44 31.29
N PHE A 11 57.62 36.39 31.98
CA PHE A 11 56.81 37.57 32.21
C PHE A 11 56.18 37.52 33.61
N PHE A 12 56.60 38.48 34.44
CA PHE A 12 56.01 38.91 35.73
C PHE A 12 56.40 38.06 36.97
N HIS A 13 57.45 38.43 37.70
CA HIS A 13 57.63 39.55 38.65
C HIS A 13 57.34 39.14 40.10
N SER A 14 58.43 38.75 40.76
CA SER A 14 58.60 38.72 42.21
C SER A 14 58.24 40.06 42.84
N LYS A 15 57.43 40.03 43.90
CA LYS A 15 57.50 41.03 44.96
C LYS A 15 57.96 40.33 46.24
N GLU A 16 59.06 40.88 46.73
CA GLU A 16 59.82 40.45 47.89
C GLU A 16 59.04 40.65 49.19
N THR A 17 59.38 39.84 50.17
CA THR A 17 58.96 39.86 51.57
C THR A 17 59.54 41.09 52.33
N PRO A 18 59.05 41.34 53.55
CA PRO A 18 60.01 41.22 54.65
C PRO A 18 59.47 40.51 55.92
N VAL A 19 60.20 39.44 56.27
CA VAL A 19 60.73 39.01 57.58
C VAL A 19 60.12 39.58 58.89
N ARG A 20 59.75 38.67 59.81
CA ARG A 20 60.09 38.56 61.27
C ARG A 20 58.95 37.82 62.00
N LYS A 21 59.11 36.78 62.85
CA LYS A 21 60.18 36.32 63.76
C LYS A 21 60.00 34.81 64.05
N ALA A 22 61.10 34.15 64.39
CA ALA A 22 61.21 32.74 64.77
C ALA A 22 61.04 32.49 66.28
N LYS A 23 60.56 31.29 66.64
CA LYS A 23 60.94 30.40 67.78
C LYS A 23 59.80 29.37 68.00
N ASN A 24 59.96 28.11 68.37
CA ASN A 24 61.06 27.14 68.46
C ASN A 24 60.43 25.82 68.95
N HIS A 25 61.00 24.67 68.55
CA HIS A 25 60.89 23.31 69.15
C HIS A 25 59.50 22.64 69.13
N SER A 26 59.33 21.35 68.83
CA SER A 26 60.15 20.15 69.11
C SER A 26 59.72 18.96 68.21
N SER A 27 60.68 18.11 67.83
CA SER A 27 60.55 16.77 67.22
C SER A 27 59.89 15.73 68.15
N PRO A 28 59.77 14.43 67.76
CA PRO A 28 59.34 13.76 66.51
C PRO A 28 58.18 12.77 66.82
N ILE A 29 57.68 11.96 65.86
CA ILE A 29 57.26 10.54 66.02
C ILE A 29 56.79 10.01 64.66
N GLU A 30 57.24 8.80 64.32
CA GLU A 30 57.02 8.03 63.10
C GLU A 30 55.55 7.76 62.77
N ASN A 31 55.19 7.88 61.49
CA ASN A 31 54.08 7.15 60.85
C ASN A 31 54.26 7.21 59.32
N LYS A 32 55.26 6.50 58.79
CA LYS A 32 55.62 6.52 57.36
C LYS A 32 54.94 5.45 56.51
N GLU A 33 54.02 4.66 57.06
CA GLU A 33 53.37 3.60 56.28
C GLU A 33 52.02 4.01 55.66
N ALA A 34 51.23 4.85 56.34
CA ALA A 34 49.90 5.24 55.86
C ALA A 34 49.95 6.18 54.63
N LEU A 35 50.94 7.06 54.54
CA LEU A 35 51.04 8.06 53.47
C LEU A 35 51.42 7.43 52.11
N SER A 36 52.22 6.35 52.10
CA SER A 36 52.69 5.70 50.87
C SER A 36 51.58 4.94 50.12
N PHE A 37 50.57 4.44 50.84
CA PHE A 37 49.48 3.67 50.25
C PHE A 37 48.48 4.56 49.49
N TRP A 38 48.15 5.74 50.03
CA TRP A 38 47.25 6.71 49.38
C TRP A 38 47.87 7.39 48.15
N GLU A 39 49.18 7.65 48.17
CA GLU A 39 49.92 8.17 47.00
C GLU A 39 49.99 7.15 45.85
N LYS A 40 50.14 5.85 46.16
CA LYS A 40 50.07 4.78 45.15
C LYS A 40 48.66 4.57 44.60
N LEU A 41 47.64 4.72 45.45
CA LEU A 41 46.25 4.49 45.06
C LEU A 41 45.73 5.61 44.14
N THR A 42 46.10 6.86 44.41
CA THR A 42 45.71 8.02 43.58
C THR A 42 46.46 8.11 42.25
N ASN A 43 47.69 7.58 42.16
CA ASN A 43 48.43 7.48 40.89
C ASN A 43 47.99 6.31 40.00
N ASN A 44 47.13 5.42 40.49
CA ASN A 44 46.63 4.28 39.71
C ASN A 44 45.36 4.69 38.92
N PRO A 45 45.36 4.57 37.58
CA PRO A 45 44.20 4.94 36.75
C PRO A 45 42.90 4.22 37.13
N PHE A 46 42.98 3.01 37.73
CA PHE A 46 41.79 2.25 38.15
C PHE A 46 41.03 2.89 39.32
N PHE A 47 41.68 3.72 40.16
CA PHE A 47 40.99 4.38 41.29
C PHE A 47 39.94 5.38 40.81
N TYR A 48 40.27 6.18 39.78
CA TYR A 48 39.32 7.10 39.17
C TYR A 48 38.15 6.37 38.50
N LEU A 49 38.38 5.19 37.91
CA LEU A 49 37.31 4.36 37.37
C LEU A 49 36.34 3.87 38.46
N ILE A 50 36.86 3.51 39.63
CA ILE A 50 36.01 3.07 40.76
C ILE A 50 35.17 4.25 41.29
N ILE A 51 35.76 5.43 41.48
CA ILE A 51 35.02 6.65 41.88
C ILE A 51 33.96 7.01 40.83
N PHE A 52 34.32 6.97 39.54
CA PHE A 52 33.42 7.29 38.45
C PHE A 52 32.25 6.29 38.37
N SER A 53 32.54 5.00 38.53
CA SER A 53 31.52 3.96 38.61
C SER A 53 30.59 4.16 39.81
N ALA A 54 31.13 4.47 40.99
CA ALA A 54 30.36 4.72 42.20
C ALA A 54 29.46 5.96 42.08
N THR A 55 29.95 7.02 41.44
CA THR A 55 29.16 8.24 41.21
C THR A 55 28.04 8.02 40.20
N ILE A 56 28.28 7.26 39.11
CA ILE A 56 27.22 6.86 38.17
C ILE A 56 26.19 5.96 38.87
N ALA A 57 26.63 4.97 39.63
CA ALA A 57 25.73 4.08 40.36
C ALA A 57 24.84 4.85 41.35
N TYR A 58 25.41 5.82 42.06
CA TYR A 58 24.65 6.70 42.95
C TYR A 58 23.64 7.56 42.17
N LEU A 59 24.05 8.13 41.04
CA LEU A 59 23.16 8.94 40.20
C LEU A 59 21.98 8.12 39.68
N ILE A 60 22.21 6.92 39.14
CA ILE A 60 21.15 6.05 38.63
C ILE A 60 20.22 5.59 39.76
N SER A 61 20.75 5.26 40.94
CA SER A 61 19.96 4.79 42.08
C SER A 61 19.01 5.87 42.62
N TYR A 62 19.39 7.15 42.53
CA TYR A 62 18.59 8.28 43.03
C TYR A 62 17.61 8.85 41.99
N LEU A 63 17.54 8.29 40.77
CA LEU A 63 16.47 8.61 39.82
C LEU A 63 15.28 7.65 40.04
N PRO A 64 14.25 8.02 40.84
CA PRO A 64 13.03 7.23 40.86
C PRO A 64 12.38 7.34 39.47
N SER A 65 12.31 6.23 38.76
CA SER A 65 11.42 6.08 37.60
C SER A 65 10.01 6.43 38.08
N LYS A 66 9.51 7.63 37.76
CA LYS A 66 8.15 8.04 38.10
C LYS A 66 7.19 7.06 37.43
N SER A 67 6.67 6.11 38.19
CA SER A 67 5.63 5.21 37.72
C SER A 67 4.36 6.03 37.51
N LEU A 68 3.62 5.75 36.43
CA LEU A 68 2.32 6.36 36.19
C LEU A 68 1.41 6.12 37.41
N PRO A 69 0.65 7.13 37.87
CA PRO A 69 -0.33 6.94 38.93
C PRO A 69 -1.38 5.92 38.46
N GLN A 70 -1.77 5.00 39.36
CA GLN A 70 -2.88 4.07 39.10
C GLN A 70 -4.20 4.83 39.24
N LEU A 71 -4.69 5.37 38.13
CA LEU A 71 -5.96 6.10 38.06
C LEU A 71 -7.11 5.12 37.82
N LEU A 72 -8.22 5.32 38.53
CA LEU A 72 -9.47 4.61 38.25
C LEU A 72 -10.36 5.45 37.34
N VAL A 73 -11.31 4.79 36.69
CA VAL A 73 -12.25 5.44 35.78
C VAL A 73 -13.11 6.44 36.57
N GLY A 74 -12.95 7.73 36.28
CA GLY A 74 -13.67 8.83 36.95
C GLY A 74 -12.79 9.76 37.80
N ASP A 75 -11.52 9.42 38.01
CA ASP A 75 -10.58 10.27 38.75
C ASP A 75 -10.14 11.49 37.92
N ILE A 76 -9.89 12.61 38.61
CA ILE A 76 -9.32 13.83 38.01
C ILE A 76 -7.80 13.66 37.95
N ALA A 77 -7.24 13.73 36.74
CA ALA A 77 -5.81 13.57 36.53
C ALA A 77 -5.00 14.78 37.05
N SER A 78 -3.95 14.51 37.83
CA SER A 78 -3.05 15.55 38.37
C SER A 78 -2.06 16.12 37.34
N ALA A 79 -1.94 15.48 36.18
CA ALA A 79 -1.08 15.88 35.06
C ALA A 79 -1.72 15.43 33.75
N ASP A 80 -1.27 16.02 32.63
CA ASP A 80 -1.70 15.60 31.30
C ASP A 80 -1.21 14.18 31.00
N ILE A 81 -2.09 13.34 30.46
CA ILE A 81 -1.83 11.93 30.18
C ILE A 81 -2.06 11.69 28.71
N THR A 82 -0.98 11.49 27.97
CA THR A 82 -1.02 11.10 26.57
C THR A 82 -0.92 9.59 26.44
N ALA A 83 -1.78 8.97 25.64
CA ALA A 83 -1.65 7.56 25.32
C ALA A 83 -0.35 7.31 24.53
N PRO A 84 0.45 6.29 24.86
CA PRO A 84 1.66 5.97 24.12
C PRO A 84 1.37 5.35 22.74
N SER A 85 0.13 4.93 22.49
CA SER A 85 -0.33 4.34 21.23
C SER A 85 -1.79 4.65 20.99
N ASP A 86 -2.11 5.05 19.75
CA ASP A 86 -3.49 5.26 19.32
C ASP A 86 -4.18 3.92 19.06
N LEU A 87 -5.39 3.77 19.60
CA LEU A 87 -6.29 2.66 19.26
C LEU A 87 -7.33 3.18 18.27
N THR A 88 -7.21 2.78 17.01
CA THR A 88 -8.23 3.07 16.00
C THR A 88 -9.22 1.91 15.94
N ILE A 89 -10.44 2.12 16.42
CA ILE A 89 -11.53 1.15 16.29
C ILE A 89 -12.31 1.50 15.03
N ILE A 90 -12.29 0.57 14.06
CA ILE A 90 -13.02 0.72 12.81
C ILE A 90 -14.48 0.36 13.06
N ASP A 91 -15.38 1.31 12.82
CA ASP A 91 -16.82 1.06 12.82
C ASP A 91 -17.24 0.56 11.43
N GLU A 92 -17.25 -0.76 11.26
CA GLU A 92 -17.61 -1.39 9.99
C GLU A 92 -19.04 -1.06 9.54
N ASP A 93 -19.98 -0.93 10.48
CA ASP A 93 -21.39 -0.75 10.16
C ASP A 93 -21.62 0.66 9.61
N THR A 94 -21.06 1.67 10.27
CA THR A 94 -21.15 3.05 9.81
C THR A 94 -20.39 3.28 8.50
N ILE A 95 -19.28 2.55 8.30
CA ILE A 95 -18.55 2.58 7.01
C ILE A 95 -19.39 1.99 5.89
N LYS A 96 -19.96 0.78 6.08
CA LYS A 96 -20.82 0.13 5.07
C LYS A 96 -22.02 1.00 4.71
N LYS A 97 -22.66 1.60 5.72
CA LYS A 97 -23.80 2.51 5.51
C LYS A 97 -23.40 3.73 4.66
N ARG A 98 -22.31 4.40 5.00
CA ARG A 98 -21.81 5.56 4.23
C ARG A 98 -21.38 5.18 2.82
N GLN A 99 -20.81 3.99 2.63
CA GLN A 99 -20.48 3.49 1.29
C GLN A 99 -21.73 3.26 0.45
N GLN A 100 -22.79 2.68 1.02
CA GLN A 100 -24.08 2.49 0.34
C GLN A 100 -24.72 3.83 -0.01
N GLU A 101 -24.80 4.77 0.94
CA GLU A 101 -25.34 6.11 0.71
C GLU A 101 -24.56 6.86 -0.40
N ALA A 102 -23.23 6.73 -0.43
CA ALA A 102 -22.40 7.30 -1.48
C ALA A 102 -22.65 6.62 -2.84
N ALA A 103 -22.72 5.29 -2.88
CA ALA A 103 -23.00 4.54 -4.10
C ALA A 103 -24.38 4.87 -4.68
N GLU A 104 -25.38 5.08 -3.82
CA GLU A 104 -26.73 5.49 -4.23
C GLU A 104 -26.77 6.96 -4.67
N THR A 105 -25.94 7.84 -4.14
CA THR A 105 -25.98 9.27 -4.50
C THR A 105 -25.31 9.56 -5.85
N VAL A 106 -24.30 8.78 -6.21
CA VAL A 106 -23.50 9.03 -7.42
C VAL A 106 -24.26 8.61 -8.68
N VAL A 107 -24.09 9.38 -9.76
CA VAL A 107 -24.66 9.04 -11.07
C VAL A 107 -23.90 7.85 -11.66
N PRO A 108 -24.60 6.79 -12.12
CA PRO A 108 -23.93 5.63 -12.70
C PRO A 108 -23.22 6.00 -13.99
N VAL A 109 -22.01 5.46 -14.12
CA VAL A 109 -21.10 5.71 -15.23
C VAL A 109 -20.91 4.42 -16.02
N TYR A 110 -21.20 4.46 -17.31
CA TYR A 110 -21.07 3.32 -18.21
C TYR A 110 -20.04 3.59 -19.30
N THR A 111 -19.37 2.53 -19.74
CA THR A 111 -18.38 2.62 -20.83
C THR A 111 -18.97 2.04 -22.11
N LEU A 112 -18.94 2.84 -23.17
CA LEU A 112 -19.27 2.40 -24.52
C LEU A 112 -18.01 1.87 -25.20
N ASP A 113 -18.02 0.60 -25.60
CA ASP A 113 -16.94 0.04 -26.41
C ASP A 113 -17.38 0.00 -27.88
N GLN A 114 -16.71 0.81 -28.70
CA GLN A 114 -16.94 0.87 -30.16
C GLN A 114 -16.17 -0.22 -30.91
N ASN A 115 -15.15 -0.80 -30.29
CA ASN A 115 -14.28 -1.82 -30.88
C ASN A 115 -14.79 -3.25 -30.64
N VAL A 116 -15.92 -3.41 -29.93
CA VAL A 116 -16.59 -4.71 -29.76
C VAL A 116 -16.90 -5.34 -31.11
N PHE A 117 -17.26 -4.54 -32.11
CA PHE A 117 -17.55 -5.02 -33.45
C PHE A 117 -16.35 -5.73 -34.05
N LEU A 118 -15.17 -5.11 -34.05
CA LEU A 118 -13.95 -5.69 -34.64
C LEU A 118 -13.62 -7.05 -34.01
N LYS A 119 -13.64 -7.13 -32.68
CA LYS A 119 -13.41 -8.38 -31.94
C LYS A 119 -14.46 -9.45 -32.24
N THR A 120 -15.69 -9.03 -32.52
CA THR A 120 -16.80 -9.95 -32.80
C THR A 120 -16.75 -10.43 -34.24
N GLU A 121 -16.40 -9.56 -35.20
CA GLU A 121 -16.16 -9.91 -36.60
C GLU A 121 -15.09 -10.98 -36.71
N ASP A 122 -13.92 -10.78 -36.09
CA ASP A 122 -12.83 -11.76 -36.11
C ASP A 122 -13.28 -13.13 -35.59
N LYS A 123 -14.02 -13.14 -34.47
CA LYS A 123 -14.59 -14.38 -33.91
C LYS A 123 -15.58 -15.07 -34.84
N ILE A 124 -16.41 -14.31 -35.55
CA ILE A 124 -17.37 -14.87 -36.53
C ILE A 124 -16.60 -15.49 -37.69
N ARG A 125 -15.62 -14.78 -38.24
CA ARG A 125 -14.79 -15.28 -39.35
C ARG A 125 -14.05 -16.56 -38.96
N ASP A 126 -13.46 -16.58 -37.77
CA ASP A 126 -12.77 -17.75 -37.22
C ASP A 126 -13.72 -18.92 -36.99
N PHE A 127 -14.92 -18.68 -36.46
CA PHE A 127 -15.94 -19.71 -36.27
C PHE A 127 -16.38 -20.33 -37.60
N PHE A 128 -16.67 -19.51 -38.60
CA PHE A 128 -17.07 -19.99 -39.92
C PHE A 128 -15.92 -20.73 -40.62
N LYS A 129 -14.67 -20.28 -40.45
CA LYS A 129 -13.48 -20.99 -40.95
C LYS A 129 -13.33 -22.36 -40.30
N ALA A 130 -13.38 -22.45 -38.97
CA ALA A 130 -13.33 -23.72 -38.25
C ALA A 130 -14.49 -24.66 -38.63
N GLY A 131 -15.68 -24.11 -38.83
CA GLY A 131 -16.85 -24.85 -39.31
C GLY A 131 -16.67 -25.42 -40.73
N ARG A 132 -16.04 -24.66 -41.64
CA ARG A 132 -15.70 -25.13 -43.00
C ARG A 132 -14.67 -26.26 -42.97
N GLU A 133 -13.64 -26.13 -42.15
CA GLU A 133 -12.63 -27.18 -41.96
C GLU A 133 -13.29 -28.45 -41.41
N PHE A 134 -14.16 -28.31 -40.41
CA PHE A 134 -14.94 -29.41 -39.84
C PHE A 134 -15.86 -30.10 -40.86
N ALA A 135 -16.49 -29.33 -41.75
CA ALA A 135 -17.43 -29.84 -42.77
C ALA A 135 -16.75 -30.54 -43.96
N GLN A 136 -15.42 -30.47 -44.09
CA GLN A 136 -14.66 -31.21 -45.11
C GLN A 136 -14.48 -32.69 -44.76
N GLU A 137 -14.54 -33.02 -43.47
CA GLU A 137 -14.38 -34.38 -42.98
C GLU A 137 -15.73 -35.08 -42.77
N GLU A 138 -15.73 -36.41 -42.63
CA GLU A 138 -16.97 -37.15 -42.36
C GLU A 138 -17.61 -36.71 -41.02
N THR A 139 -18.77 -36.08 -41.12
CA THR A 139 -19.52 -35.56 -39.97
C THR A 139 -20.36 -36.67 -39.32
N THR A 140 -19.88 -37.23 -38.23
CA THR A 140 -20.65 -38.16 -37.38
C THR A 140 -21.37 -37.43 -36.26
N ALA A 141 -22.53 -37.93 -35.81
CA ALA A 141 -23.30 -37.37 -34.69
C ALA A 141 -22.45 -37.05 -33.44
N LYS A 142 -21.60 -37.99 -33.02
CA LYS A 142 -20.69 -37.83 -31.87
C LYS A 142 -19.69 -36.68 -32.06
N ARG A 143 -19.23 -36.48 -33.29
CA ARG A 143 -18.26 -35.43 -33.64
C ARG A 143 -18.91 -34.05 -33.65
N ILE A 144 -20.19 -33.97 -34.01
CA ILE A 144 -20.96 -32.73 -33.94
C ILE A 144 -21.22 -32.33 -32.50
N ASP A 145 -21.47 -33.30 -31.61
CA ASP A 145 -21.62 -33.03 -30.18
C ASP A 145 -20.31 -32.51 -29.56
N GLU A 146 -19.17 -33.07 -29.97
CA GLU A 146 -17.83 -32.58 -29.58
C GLU A 146 -17.52 -31.18 -30.12
N PHE A 147 -17.85 -30.94 -31.39
CA PHE A 147 -17.71 -29.61 -32.00
C PHE A 147 -18.62 -28.58 -31.30
N THR A 148 -19.83 -28.97 -30.88
CA THR A 148 -20.74 -28.10 -30.12
C THR A 148 -20.11 -27.64 -28.79
N ARG A 149 -19.43 -28.54 -28.07
CA ARG A 149 -18.70 -28.19 -26.84
C ARG A 149 -17.54 -27.25 -27.14
N THR A 150 -16.74 -27.58 -28.15
CA THR A 150 -15.59 -26.76 -28.59
C THR A 150 -16.04 -25.34 -28.96
N VAL A 151 -17.17 -25.21 -29.65
CA VAL A 151 -17.75 -23.92 -30.05
C VAL A 151 -18.18 -23.12 -28.82
N SER A 152 -18.84 -23.76 -27.86
CA SER A 152 -19.23 -23.11 -26.61
C SER A 152 -18.04 -22.67 -25.77
N GLU A 153 -16.95 -23.43 -25.76
CA GLU A 153 -15.75 -23.12 -24.97
C GLU A 153 -14.89 -22.02 -25.63
N THR A 154 -14.72 -22.09 -26.95
CA THR A 154 -13.81 -21.20 -27.69
C THR A 154 -14.47 -19.88 -28.05
N TYR A 155 -15.71 -19.92 -28.56
CA TYR A 155 -16.43 -18.73 -29.03
C TYR A 155 -17.44 -18.20 -28.01
N GLY A 156 -17.73 -18.96 -26.94
CA GLY A 156 -18.69 -18.55 -25.90
C GLY A 156 -20.16 -18.59 -26.36
N VAL A 157 -20.45 -19.23 -27.50
CA VAL A 157 -21.79 -19.26 -28.11
C VAL A 157 -22.44 -20.63 -27.88
N LYS A 158 -23.62 -20.62 -27.27
CA LYS A 158 -24.43 -21.84 -27.07
C LYS A 158 -25.33 -22.06 -28.29
N ILE A 159 -24.88 -22.90 -29.22
CA ILE A 159 -25.66 -23.27 -30.41
C ILE A 159 -26.27 -24.66 -30.20
N PRO A 160 -27.58 -24.85 -30.39
CA PRO A 160 -28.18 -26.18 -30.35
C PRO A 160 -27.53 -27.14 -31.36
N PRO A 161 -27.30 -28.43 -31.01
CA PRO A 161 -26.69 -29.40 -31.93
C PRO A 161 -27.46 -29.56 -33.24
N LYS A 162 -28.78 -29.34 -33.22
CA LYS A 162 -29.65 -29.36 -34.41
C LYS A 162 -29.27 -28.27 -35.41
N ASP A 163 -29.02 -27.05 -34.95
CA ASP A 163 -28.69 -25.91 -35.81
C ASP A 163 -27.26 -26.03 -36.34
N LEU A 164 -26.34 -26.55 -35.50
CA LEU A 164 -24.98 -26.87 -35.91
C LEU A 164 -24.96 -27.97 -36.98
N ARG A 165 -25.84 -28.98 -36.88
CA ARG A 165 -26.04 -29.99 -37.94
C ARG A 165 -26.46 -29.33 -39.26
N PHE A 166 -27.44 -28.43 -39.23
CA PHE A 166 -27.84 -27.72 -40.45
C PHE A 166 -26.71 -26.88 -41.05
N LEU A 167 -25.94 -26.17 -40.21
CA LEU A 167 -24.78 -25.40 -40.67
C LEU A 167 -23.69 -26.27 -41.29
N THR A 168 -23.43 -27.46 -40.72
CA THR A 168 -22.48 -28.42 -41.29
C THR A 168 -22.97 -29.00 -42.62
N GLN A 169 -24.27 -29.32 -42.75
CA GLN A 169 -24.87 -29.77 -44.00
C GLN A 169 -24.79 -28.70 -45.11
N LEU A 170 -24.93 -27.44 -44.73
CA LEU A 170 -24.80 -26.28 -45.63
C LEU A 170 -23.34 -25.87 -45.87
N LYS A 171 -22.37 -26.55 -45.25
CA LYS A 171 -20.92 -26.29 -45.35
C LYS A 171 -20.52 -24.85 -45.02
N PHE A 172 -21.19 -24.22 -44.04
CA PHE A 172 -20.85 -22.87 -43.56
C PHE A 172 -20.68 -21.84 -44.69
N PRO A 173 -21.78 -21.47 -45.37
CA PRO A 173 -21.72 -20.71 -46.61
C PRO A 173 -21.27 -19.27 -46.35
N ALA A 174 -20.37 -18.76 -47.19
CA ALA A 174 -19.75 -17.44 -47.01
C ALA A 174 -20.74 -16.28 -47.07
N ASN A 175 -21.84 -16.42 -47.82
CA ASN A 175 -22.90 -15.40 -47.85
C ASN A 175 -23.59 -15.21 -46.49
N MET A 176 -23.74 -16.27 -45.70
CA MET A 176 -24.33 -16.20 -44.37
C MET A 176 -23.37 -15.54 -43.38
N GLU A 177 -22.07 -15.83 -43.49
CA GLU A 177 -21.00 -15.16 -42.73
C GLU A 177 -21.05 -13.64 -42.95
N GLU A 178 -21.01 -13.20 -44.21
CA GLU A 178 -21.02 -11.77 -44.56
C GLU A 178 -22.35 -11.08 -44.18
N ASN A 179 -23.49 -11.75 -44.36
CA ASN A 179 -24.78 -11.19 -43.92
C ASN A 179 -24.83 -11.00 -42.42
N LEU A 180 -24.32 -11.96 -41.64
CA LEU A 180 -24.29 -11.90 -40.19
C LEU A 180 -23.34 -10.79 -39.71
N ILE A 181 -22.16 -10.67 -40.31
CA ILE A 181 -21.21 -9.58 -40.05
C ILE A 181 -21.85 -8.21 -40.36
N ASN A 182 -22.53 -8.08 -41.50
CA ASN A 182 -23.19 -6.83 -41.89
C ASN A 182 -24.34 -6.44 -40.93
N LEU A 183 -25.14 -7.40 -40.50
CA LEU A 183 -26.20 -7.17 -39.51
C LEU A 183 -25.60 -6.72 -38.17
N ILE A 184 -24.57 -7.41 -37.70
CA ILE A 184 -23.89 -7.09 -36.45
C ILE A 184 -23.17 -5.74 -36.55
N GLY A 185 -22.59 -5.42 -37.70
CA GLY A 185 -21.95 -4.12 -37.95
C GLY A 185 -22.95 -2.98 -37.90
N LYS A 186 -24.13 -3.16 -38.49
CA LYS A 186 -25.20 -2.15 -38.45
C LYS A 186 -25.69 -1.89 -37.02
N ILE A 187 -25.90 -2.92 -36.22
CA ILE A 187 -26.33 -2.74 -34.82
C ILE A 187 -25.20 -2.19 -33.95
N SER A 188 -23.96 -2.65 -34.14
CA SER A 188 -22.80 -2.26 -33.33
C SER A 188 -22.29 -0.86 -33.69
N SER A 189 -22.64 -0.32 -34.85
CA SER A 189 -22.29 1.06 -35.25
C SER A 189 -22.80 2.12 -34.25
N LYS A 190 -23.85 1.79 -33.48
CA LYS A 190 -24.38 2.64 -32.40
C LYS A 190 -23.57 2.54 -31.10
N GLY A 191 -22.62 1.61 -31.03
CA GLY A 191 -21.88 1.23 -29.82
C GLY A 191 -22.68 0.28 -28.93
N ILE A 192 -21.97 -0.53 -28.14
CA ILE A 192 -22.56 -1.49 -27.20
C ILE A 192 -22.11 -1.14 -25.78
N LEU A 193 -23.07 -1.06 -24.86
CA LEU A 193 -22.79 -0.96 -23.42
C LEU A 193 -22.51 -2.37 -22.88
N LEU A 194 -21.34 -2.57 -22.31
CA LEU A 194 -20.88 -3.91 -21.87
C LEU A 194 -21.48 -4.36 -20.52
N THR A 195 -22.10 -3.44 -19.78
CA THR A 195 -22.62 -3.70 -18.44
C THR A 195 -23.98 -4.38 -18.51
N LYS A 196 -24.12 -5.53 -17.84
CA LYS A 196 -25.39 -6.27 -17.73
C LYS A 196 -26.40 -5.61 -16.78
N ASP A 197 -25.88 -4.81 -15.86
CA ASP A 197 -26.62 -4.12 -14.81
C ASP A 197 -27.06 -2.72 -15.27
N LEU A 198 -27.73 -2.67 -16.41
CA LEU A 198 -28.38 -1.47 -16.90
C LEU A 198 -29.67 -1.26 -16.11
N PHE A 199 -29.90 -0.01 -15.69
CA PHE A 199 -31.14 0.41 -15.02
C PHE A 199 -31.34 -0.08 -13.57
N LEU A 200 -30.27 -0.44 -12.86
CA LEU A 200 -30.33 -0.87 -11.45
C LEU A 200 -30.15 0.26 -10.42
N HIS A 201 -29.58 1.40 -10.81
CA HIS A 201 -29.15 2.47 -9.90
C HIS A 201 -30.03 3.73 -9.95
N ASP A 202 -31.26 3.59 -10.41
CA ASP A 202 -32.25 4.67 -10.57
C ASP A 202 -31.83 5.72 -11.63
N GLU A 203 -31.28 5.20 -12.72
CA GLU A 203 -30.87 5.91 -13.93
C GLU A 203 -32.04 6.73 -14.51
N ARG A 204 -33.29 6.27 -14.31
CA ARG A 204 -34.50 6.97 -14.79
C ARG A 204 -34.68 8.34 -14.15
N ASN A 205 -34.30 8.49 -12.88
CA ASN A 205 -34.41 9.76 -12.15
C ASN A 205 -33.09 10.53 -12.15
N LYS A 206 -31.95 9.84 -12.01
CA LYS A 206 -30.62 10.46 -11.87
C LYS A 206 -29.94 10.74 -13.22
N GLY A 207 -30.41 10.13 -14.29
CA GLY A 207 -29.71 10.09 -15.58
C GLY A 207 -28.54 9.11 -15.57
N LEU A 208 -27.78 9.08 -16.66
CA LEU A 208 -26.58 8.26 -16.79
C LEU A 208 -25.50 8.98 -17.59
N VAL A 209 -24.24 8.67 -17.30
CA VAL A 209 -23.09 9.17 -18.05
C VAL A 209 -22.49 8.03 -18.85
N ILE A 210 -22.28 8.26 -20.15
CA ILE A 210 -21.59 7.31 -21.02
C ILE A 210 -20.21 7.87 -21.37
N PHE A 211 -19.17 7.10 -21.07
CA PHE A 211 -17.82 7.34 -21.54
C PHE A 211 -17.61 6.68 -22.90
N ILE A 212 -17.22 7.49 -23.87
CA ILE A 212 -16.80 7.01 -25.18
C ILE A 212 -15.29 7.17 -25.25
N ASN A 213 -14.58 6.05 -25.11
CA ASN A 213 -13.13 5.94 -25.29
C ASN A 213 -12.31 7.05 -24.61
N ILE A 214 -12.13 7.00 -23.28
CA ILE A 214 -11.19 7.75 -22.40
C ILE A 214 -11.19 9.30 -22.49
N GLU A 215 -11.61 9.91 -23.58
CA GLU A 215 -11.43 11.32 -23.91
C GLU A 215 -12.74 12.11 -23.93
N LYS A 216 -13.91 11.42 -23.99
CA LYS A 216 -15.20 12.09 -24.14
C LYS A 216 -16.28 11.55 -23.23
N GLU A 217 -16.72 12.41 -22.31
CA GLU A 217 -17.92 12.23 -21.50
C GLU A 217 -19.13 12.81 -22.24
N ILE A 218 -20.20 12.02 -22.37
CA ILE A 218 -21.47 12.51 -22.91
C ILE A 218 -22.57 12.16 -21.91
N PRO A 219 -23.27 13.17 -21.33
CA PRO A 219 -24.44 12.91 -20.51
C PRO A 219 -25.60 12.45 -21.40
N TYR A 220 -26.24 11.34 -21.04
CA TYR A 220 -27.38 10.79 -21.78
C TYR A 220 -28.64 10.75 -20.90
N GLN A 221 -29.77 11.06 -21.53
CA GLN A 221 -31.10 10.84 -20.97
C GLN A 221 -31.56 9.42 -21.30
N VAL A 222 -32.11 8.71 -20.31
CA VAL A 222 -32.49 7.28 -20.40
C VAL A 222 -33.43 6.98 -21.58
N SER A 223 -34.23 7.95 -22.01
CA SER A 223 -35.20 7.79 -23.11
C SER A 223 -34.58 7.43 -24.47
N GLY A 224 -33.26 7.58 -24.64
CA GLY A 224 -32.55 7.28 -25.89
C GLY A 224 -31.94 5.87 -26.00
N ILE A 225 -31.98 5.06 -24.93
CA ILE A 225 -31.33 3.74 -24.89
C ILE A 225 -32.35 2.65 -25.25
N GLN A 226 -32.04 1.83 -26.25
CA GLN A 226 -32.82 0.63 -26.58
C GLN A 226 -32.26 -0.56 -25.79
N ASP A 227 -33.13 -1.21 -25.04
CA ASP A 227 -32.86 -2.51 -24.40
C ASP A 227 -33.02 -3.60 -25.49
N VAL A 228 -32.03 -4.48 -25.63
CA VAL A 228 -31.95 -5.52 -26.69
C VAL A 228 -31.82 -6.89 -26.07
#